data_AF-A0A2G6NIH2-F1
#
_entry.id   AF-A0A2G6NIH2-F1
#
_cell.length_a   1.000
_cell.length_b   1.000
_cell.length_c   1.000
_cell.angle_alpha   90.00
_cell.angle_beta   90.00
_cell.angle_gamma   90.00
#
_symmetry.space_group_name_H-M   'P 1'
#
loop_
_entity.id
_entity.type
_entity.pdbx_description
1 polymer ?
#
loop_
_entity_poly.entity_id
_entity_poly.type
_entity_poly.pdbx_seq_one_letter_code
_entity_poly.pdbx_strand_id
1 'polypeptide(L)'
;PGIYSTGYYLYETLLDLRPDIRVVCIPGISAMSGCSANIAAPLCLGDDRLAVVPATFGAVKLRQIFEEFDAVVLMKVHKVFGEVLAVLEETGLLHRAVYVEKAGMAEQRIVRDLTKPPRNPHYFSTIIVRKRGVGLD
;
A
#
# COMPACT_ATOMS: atom_id res chain seq x y z
N PRO A 1 9.84 11.22 2.97
CA PRO A 1 8.73 11.78 3.79
C PRO A 1 7.48 12.28 3.03
N GLY A 2 7.38 12.14 1.69
CA GLY A 2 6.27 12.75 0.92
C GLY A 2 5.07 11.86 0.58
N ILE A 3 5.12 10.55 0.86
CA ILE A 3 4.04 9.63 0.48
C ILE A 3 2.97 9.59 1.58
N TYR A 4 1.77 10.10 1.30
CA TYR A 4 0.62 10.14 2.24
C TYR A 4 0.97 10.63 3.65
N SER A 5 1.86 11.63 3.74
CA SER A 5 2.41 12.16 4.98
C SER A 5 1.75 13.48 5.36
N THR A 6 1.22 13.56 6.58
CA THR A 6 0.69 14.81 7.15
C THR A 6 1.80 15.80 7.52
N GLY A 7 3.06 15.37 7.57
CA GLY A 7 4.20 16.25 7.86
C GLY A 7 4.40 17.34 6.80
N TYR A 8 3.85 17.16 5.60
CA TYR A 8 3.95 18.19 4.55
C TYR A 8 3.06 19.40 4.82
N TYR A 9 1.92 19.22 5.49
CA TYR A 9 1.09 20.37 5.94
C TYR A 9 1.87 21.24 6.94
N LEU A 10 2.64 20.62 7.84
CA LEU A 10 3.52 21.34 8.76
C LEU A 10 4.66 22.03 8.02
N TYR A 11 5.28 21.36 7.05
CA TYR A 11 6.33 21.93 6.21
C TYR A 11 5.86 23.22 5.51
N GLU A 12 4.69 23.18 4.87
CA GLU A 12 4.09 24.35 4.22
C GLU A 12 3.79 25.46 5.22
N THR A 13 3.12 25.13 6.33
CA THR A 13 2.80 26.10 7.39
C THR A 13 4.05 26.79 7.94
N LEU A 14 5.15 26.07 8.09
CA LEU A 14 6.41 26.61 8.62
C LEU A 14 7.05 27.62 7.67
N LEU A 15 7.04 27.33 6.36
CA LEU A 15 7.60 28.23 5.36
C LEU A 15 6.74 29.49 5.17
N ASP A 16 5.42 29.37 5.30
CA ASP A 16 4.51 30.52 5.26
C ASP A 16 4.74 31.49 6.43
N LEU A 17 4.93 30.94 7.65
CA LEU A 17 5.15 31.74 8.86
C LEU A 17 6.56 32.31 8.95
N ARG A 18 7.55 31.60 8.40
CA ARG A 18 8.97 31.94 8.51
C ARG A 18 9.70 31.66 7.20
N PRO A 19 9.58 32.54 6.19
CA PRO A 19 10.24 32.34 4.90
C PRO A 19 11.78 32.27 4.97
N ASP A 20 12.36 32.74 6.08
CA ASP A 20 13.80 32.79 6.32
C ASP A 20 14.39 31.48 6.87
N ILE A 21 13.57 30.55 7.38
CA ILE A 21 14.08 29.31 7.95
C ILE A 21 14.41 28.29 6.86
N ARG A 22 15.48 27.52 7.09
CA ARG A 22 15.84 26.40 6.22
C ARG A 22 15.24 25.10 6.75
N VAL A 23 14.31 24.51 6.01
CA VAL A 23 13.76 23.18 6.30
C VAL A 23 14.33 22.17 5.31
N VAL A 24 14.74 21.01 5.81
CA VAL A 24 15.29 19.93 4.97
C VAL A 24 14.49 18.66 5.19
N CYS A 25 14.01 18.05 4.09
CA CYS A 25 13.36 16.76 4.11
C CYS A 25 14.37 15.63 3.93
N ILE A 26 14.47 14.74 4.92
CA ILE A 26 15.29 13.53 4.81
C ILE A 26 14.42 12.37 4.27
N PRO A 27 14.83 11.68 3.19
CA PRO A 27 14.09 10.52 2.69
C PRO A 27 14.18 9.36 3.69
N GLY A 28 13.16 8.51 3.66
CA GLY A 28 13.10 7.28 4.46
C GLY A 28 12.51 6.16 3.62
N ILE A 29 12.66 4.92 4.10
CA ILE A 29 12.06 3.75 3.46
C ILE A 29 10.55 3.83 3.59
N SER A 30 9.84 3.83 2.45
CA SER A 30 8.39 3.86 2.43
C SER A 30 7.81 2.52 2.92
N ALA A 31 6.62 2.55 3.52
CA ALA A 31 5.94 1.33 3.99
C ALA A 31 5.78 0.29 2.87
N MET A 32 5.46 0.72 1.65
CA MET A 32 5.36 -0.16 0.47
C MET A 32 6.69 -0.87 0.14
N SER A 33 7.83 -0.16 0.23
CA SER A 33 9.15 -0.76 0.03
C SER A 33 9.52 -1.72 1.15
N GLY A 34 9.24 -1.35 2.40
CA GLY A 34 9.39 -2.24 3.55
C GLY A 34 8.54 -3.50 3.44
N CYS A 35 7.28 -3.39 3.02
CA CYS A 35 6.39 -4.54 2.80
C CYS A 35 6.95 -5.47 1.72
N SER A 36 7.34 -4.91 0.56
CA SER A 36 7.93 -5.66 -0.57
C SER A 36 9.17 -6.46 -0.14
N ALA A 37 10.08 -5.83 0.60
CA ALA A 37 11.26 -6.51 1.13
C ALA A 37 10.88 -7.65 2.10
N ASN A 38 9.93 -7.42 3.02
CA ASN A 38 9.51 -8.42 4.00
C ASN A 38 8.78 -9.62 3.38
N ILE A 39 8.10 -9.42 2.24
CA ILE A 39 7.45 -10.51 1.53
C ILE A 39 8.36 -11.18 0.50
N ALA A 40 9.62 -10.74 0.37
CA ALA A 40 10.59 -11.20 -0.61
C ALA A 40 10.07 -11.17 -2.06
N ALA A 41 9.28 -10.15 -2.41
CA ALA A 41 8.72 -9.99 -3.75
C ALA A 41 8.80 -8.54 -4.20
N PRO A 42 9.21 -8.25 -5.45
CA PRO A 42 9.23 -6.88 -5.96
C PRO A 42 7.80 -6.35 -6.09
N LEU A 43 7.63 -5.03 -6.02
CA LEU A 43 6.34 -4.38 -6.32
C LEU A 43 6.04 -4.40 -7.82
N CYS A 44 7.04 -4.14 -8.66
CA CYS A 44 6.94 -4.05 -10.12
C CYS A 44 8.27 -4.46 -10.75
N LEU A 45 8.25 -4.98 -11.99
CA LEU A 45 9.41 -5.31 -12.80
C LEU A 45 9.23 -4.80 -14.23
N GLY A 46 10.34 -4.50 -14.92
CA GLY A 46 10.31 -4.17 -16.35
C GLY A 46 9.38 -3.00 -16.67
N ASP A 47 8.33 -3.28 -17.44
CA ASP A 47 7.33 -2.32 -17.91
C ASP A 47 6.04 -2.30 -17.04
N ASP A 48 6.04 -2.97 -15.89
CA ASP A 48 4.90 -3.01 -14.96
C ASP A 48 4.50 -1.59 -14.53
N ARG A 49 3.22 -1.24 -14.70
CA ARG A 49 2.65 -0.02 -14.16
C ARG A 49 2.24 -0.24 -12.70
N LEU A 50 2.82 0.57 -11.80
CA LEU A 50 2.56 0.53 -10.35
C LEU A 50 1.64 1.68 -9.92
N ALA A 51 0.53 1.35 -9.26
CA ALA A 51 -0.29 2.31 -8.52
C ALA A 51 -0.06 2.17 -7.00
N VAL A 52 0.01 3.30 -6.30
CA VAL A 52 0.01 3.35 -4.84
C VAL A 52 -1.15 4.26 -4.45
N VAL A 53 -2.16 3.71 -3.78
CA VAL A 53 -3.40 4.42 -3.49
C VAL A 53 -3.92 4.13 -2.09
N PRO A 54 -4.67 5.04 -1.44
CA PRO A 54 -5.42 4.73 -0.25
C PRO A 54 -6.54 3.75 -0.60
N ALA A 55 -6.77 2.77 0.26
CA ALA A 55 -7.85 1.81 0.09
C ALA A 55 -9.25 2.46 0.08
N THR A 56 -9.38 3.66 0.63
CA THR A 56 -10.65 4.39 0.78
C THR A 56 -11.16 5.06 -0.50
N PHE A 57 -10.57 4.78 -1.66
CA PHE A 57 -11.02 5.33 -2.95
C PHE A 57 -12.37 4.76 -3.41
N GLY A 58 -12.88 3.72 -2.74
CA GLY A 58 -14.18 3.13 -3.01
C GLY A 58 -14.13 2.11 -4.15
N ALA A 59 -15.05 1.15 -4.12
CA ALA A 59 -15.04 -0.02 -5.00
C ALA A 59 -14.95 0.30 -6.49
N VAL A 60 -15.69 1.30 -7.00
CA VAL A 60 -15.67 1.66 -8.43
C VAL A 60 -14.27 2.07 -8.90
N LYS A 61 -13.61 2.96 -8.15
CA LYS A 61 -12.25 3.41 -8.49
C LYS A 61 -11.23 2.30 -8.32
N LEU A 62 -11.38 1.47 -7.29
CA LEU A 62 -10.49 0.33 -7.08
C LEU A 62 -10.57 -0.66 -8.25
N ARG A 63 -11.76 -0.94 -8.79
CA ARG A 63 -11.90 -1.79 -9.99
C ARG A 63 -11.17 -1.20 -11.19
N GLN A 64 -11.35 0.10 -11.46
CA GLN A 64 -10.64 0.79 -12.56
C GLN A 64 -9.11 0.72 -12.39
N ILE A 65 -8.62 0.97 -11.18
CA ILE A 65 -7.17 0.86 -10.88
C ILE A 65 -6.70 -0.58 -11.07
N PHE A 66 -7.48 -1.56 -10.63
CA PHE A 66 -7.20 -2.98 -10.85
C PHE A 66 -7.37 -3.42 -12.29
N GLU A 67 -7.97 -2.65 -13.19
CA GLU A 67 -7.96 -2.94 -14.63
C GLU A 67 -6.72 -2.33 -15.26
N GLU A 68 -6.41 -1.08 -14.93
CA GLU A 68 -5.37 -0.28 -15.57
C GLU A 68 -3.94 -0.62 -15.15
N PHE A 69 -3.68 -1.06 -13.91
CA PHE A 69 -2.32 -1.21 -13.40
C PHE A 69 -1.89 -2.68 -13.26
N ASP A 70 -0.60 -2.96 -13.46
CA ASP A 70 -0.03 -4.31 -13.35
C ASP A 70 0.23 -4.70 -11.89
N ALA A 71 0.55 -3.70 -11.06
CA ALA A 71 0.73 -3.82 -9.62
C ALA A 71 0.04 -2.68 -8.87
N VAL A 72 -0.56 -2.99 -7.74
CA VAL A 72 -1.30 -2.03 -6.92
C VAL A 72 -0.94 -2.20 -5.44
N VAL A 73 -0.57 -1.11 -4.79
CA VAL A 73 -0.37 -1.03 -3.35
C VAL A 73 -1.53 -0.25 -2.74
N LEU A 74 -2.36 -0.94 -1.96
CA LEU A 74 -3.43 -0.34 -1.18
C LEU A 74 -2.94 -0.01 0.22
N MET A 75 -2.91 1.28 0.54
CA MET A 75 -2.49 1.80 1.83
C MET A 75 -3.68 1.91 2.80
N LYS A 76 -3.44 1.65 4.09
CA LYS A 76 -4.39 1.89 5.20
C LYS A 76 -5.71 1.11 5.02
N VAL A 77 -5.63 -0.17 4.66
CA VAL A 77 -6.81 -0.97 4.29
C VAL A 77 -7.80 -1.22 5.45
N HIS A 78 -7.35 -1.14 6.70
CA HIS A 78 -8.15 -1.44 7.89
C HIS A 78 -9.59 -0.92 7.91
N LYS A 79 -9.84 0.33 7.47
CA LYS A 79 -11.18 0.94 7.53
C LYS A 79 -12.20 0.32 6.58
N VAL A 80 -11.72 -0.21 5.45
CA VAL A 80 -12.55 -0.64 4.31
C VAL A 80 -12.17 -2.06 3.87
N PHE A 81 -11.63 -2.85 4.80
CA PHE A 81 -10.99 -4.12 4.47
C PHE A 81 -11.96 -5.12 3.84
N GLY A 82 -13.20 -5.22 4.35
CA GLY A 82 -14.23 -6.08 3.75
C GLY A 82 -14.59 -5.69 2.32
N GLU A 83 -14.71 -4.38 2.04
CA GLU A 83 -14.99 -3.88 0.68
C GLU A 83 -13.82 -4.19 -0.27
N VAL A 84 -12.58 -4.01 0.20
CA VAL A 84 -11.39 -4.36 -0.57
C VAL A 84 -11.34 -5.85 -0.91
N LEU A 85 -11.66 -6.73 0.06
CA LEU A 85 -11.72 -8.17 -0.19
C LEU A 85 -12.80 -8.54 -1.22
N ALA A 86 -13.98 -7.93 -1.13
CA ALA A 86 -15.06 -8.14 -2.10
C ALA A 86 -14.62 -7.73 -3.51
N VAL A 87 -13.99 -6.56 -3.67
CA VAL A 87 -13.49 -6.10 -4.98
C VAL A 87 -12.39 -7.02 -5.51
N LEU A 88 -11.48 -7.48 -4.65
CA LEU A 88 -10.44 -8.44 -5.03
C LEU A 88 -11.03 -9.78 -5.48
N GLU A 89 -12.09 -10.25 -4.83
CA GLU A 89 -12.81 -11.47 -5.21
C GLU A 89 -13.51 -11.30 -6.56
N GLU A 90 -14.28 -10.23 -6.74
CA GLU A 90 -14.98 -9.90 -7.98
C GLU A 90 -14.04 -9.76 -9.19
N THR A 91 -12.86 -9.19 -8.97
CA THR A 91 -11.84 -9.00 -10.02
C THR A 91 -10.96 -10.23 -10.21
N GLY A 92 -11.17 -11.30 -9.44
CA GLY A 92 -10.34 -12.51 -9.49
C GLY A 92 -8.91 -12.31 -8.99
N LEU A 93 -8.60 -11.22 -8.29
CA LEU A 93 -7.27 -10.86 -7.81
C LEU A 93 -7.00 -11.26 -6.36
N LEU A 94 -7.97 -11.85 -5.66
CA LEU A 94 -7.83 -12.26 -4.25
C LEU A 94 -6.60 -13.16 -4.01
N HIS A 95 -6.33 -14.11 -4.91
CA HIS A 95 -5.18 -15.01 -4.86
C HIS A 95 -3.84 -14.36 -5.27
N ARG A 96 -3.89 -13.13 -5.79
CA ARG A 96 -2.73 -12.31 -6.20
C ARG A 96 -2.41 -11.21 -5.20
N ALA A 97 -3.14 -11.15 -4.10
CA ALA A 97 -3.06 -10.11 -3.11
C ALA A 97 -2.40 -10.63 -1.82
N VAL A 98 -1.42 -9.88 -1.32
CA VAL A 98 -0.74 -10.16 -0.05
C VAL A 98 -1.02 -9.02 0.91
N TYR A 99 -1.55 -9.36 2.08
CA TYR A 99 -1.71 -8.42 3.18
C TYR A 99 -0.47 -8.41 4.06
N VAL A 100 0.00 -7.21 4.38
CA VAL A 100 1.12 -6.97 5.30
C VAL A 100 0.68 -5.95 6.33
N GLU A 101 0.90 -6.27 7.60
CA GLU A 101 0.60 -5.41 8.74
C GLU A 101 1.84 -5.19 9.58
N LYS A 102 2.01 -3.95 10.06
CA LYS A 102 3.11 -3.55 10.96
C LYS A 102 4.48 -3.99 10.41
N ALA A 103 4.70 -3.77 9.11
CA ALA A 103 5.93 -4.19 8.42
C ALA A 103 7.19 -3.64 9.12
N GLY A 104 8.16 -4.51 9.38
CA GLY A 104 9.40 -4.18 10.09
C GLY A 104 9.25 -3.95 11.60
N MET A 105 8.05 -4.13 12.18
CA MET A 105 7.82 -4.03 13.62
C MET A 105 7.76 -5.43 14.26
N ALA A 106 7.89 -5.50 15.60
CA ALA A 106 7.86 -6.77 16.34
C ALA A 106 6.57 -7.58 16.13
N GLU A 107 5.44 -6.91 15.92
CA GLU A 107 4.13 -7.53 15.71
C GLU A 107 3.79 -7.68 14.21
N GLN A 108 4.79 -7.74 13.32
CA GLN A 108 4.57 -7.91 11.89
C GLN A 108 3.70 -9.14 11.61
N ARG A 109 2.73 -8.98 10.69
CA ARG A 109 1.91 -10.07 10.18
C ARG A 109 1.83 -10.01 8.66
N ILE A 110 2.08 -11.14 8.01
CA ILE A 110 1.94 -11.33 6.56
C ILE A 110 0.87 -12.40 6.32
N VAL A 111 -0.14 -12.07 5.53
CA VAL A 111 -1.20 -13.02 5.12
C VAL A 111 -1.19 -13.11 3.61
N ARG A 112 -0.82 -14.29 3.10
CA ARG A 112 -0.74 -14.58 1.65
C ARG A 112 -2.03 -15.17 1.09
N ASP A 113 -2.79 -15.85 1.93
CA ASP A 113 -4.09 -16.42 1.59
C ASP A 113 -5.20 -15.53 2.15
N LEU A 114 -5.71 -14.62 1.31
CA LEU A 114 -6.80 -13.72 1.68
C LEU A 114 -8.18 -14.35 1.62
N THR A 115 -8.30 -15.64 1.30
CA THR A 115 -9.54 -16.40 1.59
C THR A 115 -9.73 -16.61 3.10
N LYS A 116 -8.65 -16.45 3.88
CA LYS A 116 -8.64 -16.49 5.35
C LYS A 116 -8.12 -15.16 5.90
N PRO A 117 -8.86 -14.06 5.71
CA PRO A 117 -8.39 -12.73 6.06
C PRO A 117 -8.28 -12.55 7.59
N PRO A 118 -7.37 -11.69 8.07
CA PRO A 118 -7.32 -11.31 9.49
C PRO A 118 -8.62 -10.61 9.90
N ARG A 119 -9.16 -10.97 11.07
CA ARG A 119 -10.45 -10.41 11.54
C ARG A 119 -10.38 -8.93 11.92
N ASN A 120 -9.24 -8.47 12.42
CA ASN A 120 -9.03 -7.11 12.93
C ASN A 120 -7.79 -6.49 12.28
N PRO A 121 -7.91 -5.94 11.06
CA PRO A 121 -6.78 -5.32 10.37
C PRO A 121 -6.33 -4.05 11.11
N HIS A 122 -5.02 -3.89 11.34
CA HIS A 122 -4.47 -2.73 12.05
C HIS A 122 -4.29 -1.51 11.13
N TYR A 123 -4.20 -0.30 11.69
CA TYR A 123 -4.00 0.95 10.93
C TYR A 123 -2.83 0.87 9.93
N PHE A 124 -1.69 0.31 10.36
CA PHE A 124 -0.51 0.03 9.54
C PHE A 124 -0.64 -1.24 8.69
N SER A 125 -1.76 -1.36 8.00
CA SER A 125 -2.03 -2.44 7.05
C SER A 125 -1.92 -1.97 5.62
N THR A 126 -1.32 -2.82 4.79
CA THR A 126 -1.10 -2.62 3.36
C THR A 126 -1.48 -3.90 2.63
N ILE A 127 -2.14 -3.79 1.48
CA ILE A 127 -2.30 -4.91 0.54
C ILE A 127 -1.47 -4.62 -0.71
N ILE A 128 -0.70 -5.61 -1.14
CA ILE A 128 0.04 -5.58 -2.40
C ILE A 128 -0.62 -6.56 -3.35
N VAL A 129 -1.08 -6.09 -4.50
CA VAL A 129 -1.66 -6.91 -5.57
C VAL A 129 -0.71 -6.90 -6.75
N ARG A 130 -0.38 -8.08 -7.28
CA ARG A 130 0.44 -8.20 -8.49
C ARG A 130 -0.20 -9.19 -9.46
N LYS A 131 -0.60 -8.69 -10.62
CA LYS A 131 -1.25 -9.53 -11.66
C LYS A 131 -0.27 -10.48 -12.30
N ARG A 132 0.97 -10.02 -12.50
CA ARG A 132 2.07 -10.82 -13.05
C ARG A 132 2.85 -11.43 -11.90
N GLY A 133 2.96 -12.76 -11.91
CA GLY A 133 3.83 -13.46 -10.97
C GLY A 133 5.29 -13.07 -11.23
N VAL A 134 6.09 -13.07 -10.17
CA VAL A 134 7.53 -13.31 -10.34
C VAL A 134 7.64 -14.80 -10.17
N GLY A 135 8.21 -15.48 -11.17
CA GLY A 135 8.53 -16.89 -11.05
C GLY A 135 9.22 -17.12 -9.72
N LEU A 136 8.49 -17.77 -8.83
CA LEU A 136 8.96 -18.46 -7.63
C LEU A 136 8.11 -19.75 -7.59
N ASP A 137 8.20 -20.50 -8.69
CA ASP A 137 8.05 -21.95 -8.63
C ASP A 137 9.25 -22.50 -7.85
#